data_AF-A0A7C2XKC2-F1
#
_entry.id   AF-A0A7C2XKC2-F1
#
_cell.length_a   1.000
_cell.length_b   1.000
_cell.length_c   1.000
_cell.angle_alpha   90.00
_cell.angle_beta   90.00
_cell.angle_gamma   90.00
#
_symmetry.space_group_name_H-M   'P 1'
#
loop_
_entity.id
_entity.type
_entity.pdbx_description
1 polymer ?
#
loop_
_entity_poly.entity_id
_entity_poly.type
_entity_poly.pdbx_seq_one_letter_code
_entity_poly.pdbx_strand_id
1 'polypeptide(L)'
;MGEHLDCLTAHVALPTGGRGSWIVIEITTILTVEQPYFNHNGGQLQFGPQDGYLYIGMGDGSGPGDPYNRGQSLDTLLGKLLRIDVRQTSTYTIPSPNPFTQTMNTRPEIWAYGLRNPWRFSFDRATGDLAIGNVGAICYEEINFEPAGAPGGRNYGWRLMEGFHS
;
A
#
# COMPACT_ATOMS: atom_id res chain seq x y z
N MET A 1 -14.40 -26.00 5.56
CA MET A 1 -13.23 -25.18 5.92
C MET A 1 -13.75 -23.78 6.13
N GLY A 2 -13.72 -23.26 7.37
CA GLY A 2 -14.05 -21.86 7.60
C GLY A 2 -12.92 -21.01 7.01
N GLU A 3 -13.27 -20.05 6.17
CA GLU A 3 -12.29 -19.14 5.58
C GLU A 3 -11.69 -18.30 6.71
N HIS A 4 -10.42 -18.52 7.01
CA HIS A 4 -9.66 -17.61 7.86
C HIS A 4 -9.45 -16.34 7.03
N LEU A 5 -10.31 -15.35 7.26
CA LEU A 5 -10.14 -14.01 6.72
C LEU A 5 -9.03 -13.34 7.54
N ASP A 6 -7.90 -13.07 6.92
CA ASP A 6 -6.87 -12.22 7.50
C ASP A 6 -7.21 -10.76 7.19
N CYS A 7 -6.84 -9.85 8.08
CA CYS A 7 -7.04 -8.41 7.88
C CYS A 7 -5.72 -7.68 8.14
N LEU A 8 -5.38 -6.73 7.28
CA LEU A 8 -4.38 -5.72 7.62
C LEU A 8 -5.09 -4.52 8.24
N THR A 9 -4.63 -4.13 9.43
CA THR A 9 -5.13 -2.96 10.15
C THR A 9 -4.02 -1.94 10.31
N ALA A 10 -4.25 -0.70 9.85
CA ALA A 10 -3.37 0.41 10.13
C ALA A 10 -3.84 1.14 11.39
N HIS A 11 -2.90 1.36 12.32
CA HIS A 11 -3.13 2.06 13.57
C HIS A 11 -2.29 3.33 13.64
N VAL A 12 -2.88 4.40 14.18
CA VAL A 12 -2.14 5.60 14.60
C VAL A 12 -2.11 5.60 16.13
N ALA A 13 -0.91 5.71 16.69
CA ALA A 13 -0.68 5.84 18.13
C ALA A 13 -0.19 7.26 18.41
N LEU A 14 -0.88 7.99 19.28
CA LEU A 14 -0.44 9.30 19.74
C LEU A 14 0.33 9.13 21.05
N PRO A 15 1.66 9.37 21.07
CA PRO A 15 2.40 9.31 22.31
C PRO A 15 2.00 10.44 23.25
N THR A 16 1.77 10.14 24.51
CA THR A 16 1.73 11.15 25.59
C THR A 16 2.90 10.93 26.54
N GLY A 17 3.63 12.00 26.86
CA GLY A 17 4.72 11.98 27.85
C GLY A 17 5.93 12.85 27.48
N GLY A 18 6.75 13.17 28.47
CA GLY A 18 8.04 13.84 28.29
C GLY A 18 9.16 12.86 27.89
N ARG A 19 10.34 13.38 27.52
CA ARG A 19 11.51 12.58 27.11
C ARG A 19 11.74 11.41 28.08
N GLY A 20 11.65 10.19 27.57
CA GLY A 20 11.95 8.96 28.32
C GLY A 20 10.73 8.14 28.79
N SER A 21 9.50 8.64 28.58
CA SER A 21 8.28 7.85 28.83
C SER A 21 7.31 8.07 27.67
N TRP A 22 7.24 7.10 26.76
CA TRP A 22 6.24 7.06 25.70
C TRP A 22 5.16 6.07 26.12
N ILE A 23 4.04 6.59 26.64
CA ILE A 23 2.86 5.76 26.91
C ILE A 23 1.89 5.97 25.75
N VAL A 24 1.59 4.88 25.04
CA VAL A 24 0.46 4.84 24.09
C VAL A 24 -0.80 4.65 24.92
N ILE A 25 -1.58 5.72 25.06
CA ILE A 25 -2.82 5.70 25.84
C ILE A 25 -4.06 5.46 24.96
N GLU A 26 -3.94 5.71 23.65
CA GLU A 26 -5.02 5.56 22.69
C GLU A 26 -4.48 4.96 21.38
N ILE A 27 -5.24 4.00 20.84
CA ILE A 27 -5.02 3.37 19.54
C ILE A 27 -6.28 3.57 18.72
N THR A 28 -6.16 4.16 17.53
CA THR A 28 -7.27 4.27 16.59
C THR A 28 -7.00 3.44 15.35
N THR A 29 -7.95 2.58 15.00
CA THR A 29 -7.98 1.90 13.70
C THR A 29 -8.44 2.89 12.66
N ILE A 30 -7.59 3.18 11.67
CA ILE A 30 -7.90 4.15 10.61
C ILE A 30 -8.29 3.48 9.29
N LEU A 31 -7.82 2.26 9.05
CA LEU A 31 -8.11 1.50 7.84
C LEU A 31 -8.05 0.01 8.17
N THR A 32 -9.08 -0.72 7.76
CA THR A 32 -9.13 -2.19 7.76
C THR A 32 -9.36 -2.64 6.34
N VAL A 33 -8.51 -3.52 5.85
CA VAL A 33 -8.66 -4.15 4.52
C VAL A 33 -8.77 -5.65 4.71
N GLU A 34 -9.88 -6.22 4.25
CA GLU A 34 -10.12 -7.65 4.27
C GLU A 34 -9.22 -8.36 3.24
N GLN A 35 -8.54 -9.42 3.68
CA GLN A 35 -7.68 -10.26 2.85
C GLN A 35 -8.25 -11.68 2.85
N PRO A 36 -8.77 -12.14 1.70
CA PRO A 36 -9.48 -13.41 1.62
C PRO A 36 -8.54 -14.64 1.60
N TYR A 37 -7.23 -14.42 1.57
CA TYR A 37 -6.21 -15.46 1.62
C TYR A 37 -5.18 -15.12 2.70
N PHE A 38 -4.54 -16.15 3.24
CA PHE A 38 -3.55 -16.05 4.33
C PHE A 38 -2.19 -15.48 3.90
N ASN A 39 -2.01 -15.22 2.60
CA ASN A 39 -0.75 -14.86 1.98
C ASN A 39 -0.86 -13.56 1.17
N HIS A 40 0.29 -12.91 0.98
CA HIS A 40 0.43 -11.62 0.30
C HIS A 40 -0.30 -10.48 1.02
N ASN A 41 -0.08 -10.42 2.33
CA ASN A 41 -0.77 -9.44 3.16
C ASN A 41 -0.16 -8.02 3.04
N GLY A 42 1.00 -7.91 2.36
CA GLY A 42 1.78 -6.67 2.27
C GLY A 42 2.31 -6.26 3.65
N GLY A 43 2.17 -4.98 3.98
CA GLY A 43 2.21 -4.53 5.37
C GLY A 43 3.18 -3.40 5.71
N GLN A 44 4.07 -3.00 4.80
CA GLN A 44 4.93 -1.85 5.11
C GLN A 44 4.12 -0.56 5.16
N LEU A 45 4.37 0.21 6.23
CA LEU A 45 3.91 1.57 6.45
C LEU A 45 5.12 2.49 6.46
N GLN A 46 5.09 3.57 5.68
CA GLN A 46 6.13 4.59 5.72
C GLN A 46 5.59 5.95 5.31
N PHE A 47 5.99 7.01 6.03
CA PHE A 47 5.69 8.38 5.62
C PHE A 47 6.60 8.81 4.47
N GLY A 48 5.99 9.40 3.44
CA GLY A 48 6.72 10.01 2.33
C GLY A 48 7.52 11.22 2.84
N PRO A 49 8.84 11.32 2.53
CA PRO A 49 9.67 12.37 3.11
C PRO A 49 9.36 13.77 2.55
N GLN A 50 8.80 13.86 1.33
CA GLN A 50 8.48 15.14 0.69
C GLN A 50 7.05 15.60 1.00
N ASP A 51 6.08 14.69 0.99
CA ASP A 51 4.65 15.02 1.10
C ASP A 51 4.09 14.78 2.52
N GLY A 52 4.79 13.98 3.33
CA GLY A 52 4.38 13.58 4.67
C GLY A 52 3.11 12.73 4.72
N TYR A 53 2.69 12.15 3.59
CA TYR A 53 1.56 11.22 3.54
C TYR A 53 2.00 9.82 3.96
N LEU A 54 1.06 9.02 4.47
CA LEU A 54 1.32 7.63 4.83
C LEU A 54 1.15 6.74 3.58
N TYR A 55 2.24 6.05 3.20
CA TYR A 55 2.23 5.04 2.15
C TYR A 55 2.05 3.65 2.78
N ILE A 56 1.25 2.80 2.12
CA ILE A 56 0.87 1.47 2.62
C ILE A 56 1.01 0.44 1.50
N GLY A 57 1.90 -0.54 1.68
CA GLY A 57 2.04 -1.65 0.74
C GLY A 57 0.95 -2.70 0.98
N MET A 58 0.11 -2.95 -0.02
CA MET A 58 -0.96 -3.96 0.02
C MET A 58 -0.72 -5.02 -1.04
N GLY A 59 -0.53 -6.27 -0.62
CA GLY A 59 -0.50 -7.37 -1.58
C GLY A 59 -1.90 -7.69 -2.11
N ASP A 60 -1.94 -8.54 -3.12
CA ASP A 60 -3.17 -8.90 -3.83
C ASP A 60 -4.10 -9.81 -3.01
N GLY A 61 -3.63 -10.32 -1.86
CA GLY A 61 -4.38 -11.22 -0.98
C GLY A 61 -4.97 -12.39 -1.76
N SER A 62 -4.18 -13.01 -2.65
CA SER A 62 -4.68 -13.95 -3.64
C SER A 62 -3.90 -15.28 -3.66
N GLY A 63 -4.57 -16.32 -4.17
CA GLY A 63 -3.93 -17.58 -4.54
C GLY A 63 -3.09 -17.49 -5.82
N PRO A 64 -2.59 -18.62 -6.34
CA PRO A 64 -1.78 -18.64 -7.56
C PRO A 64 -2.43 -17.89 -8.73
N GLY A 65 -1.68 -16.95 -9.32
CA GLY A 65 -2.08 -16.21 -10.53
C GLY A 65 -3.15 -15.14 -10.36
N ASP A 66 -3.46 -14.70 -9.13
CA ASP A 66 -4.46 -13.67 -8.81
C ASP A 66 -5.81 -13.90 -9.55
N PRO A 67 -6.56 -14.96 -9.17
CA PRO A 67 -7.77 -15.36 -9.87
C PRO A 67 -8.87 -14.30 -9.89
N TYR A 68 -8.79 -13.30 -8.99
CA TYR A 68 -9.75 -12.20 -8.89
C TYR A 68 -9.26 -10.91 -9.54
N ASN A 69 -8.11 -10.94 -10.22
CA ASN A 69 -7.54 -9.82 -10.95
C ASN A 69 -7.35 -8.55 -10.11
N ARG A 70 -7.08 -8.71 -8.81
CA ARG A 70 -6.96 -7.61 -7.86
C ARG A 70 -5.79 -6.71 -8.15
N GLY A 71 -4.67 -7.24 -8.67
CA GLY A 71 -3.53 -6.42 -9.10
C GLY A 71 -3.96 -5.32 -10.07
N GLN A 72 -4.81 -5.67 -11.04
CA GLN A 72 -5.31 -4.75 -12.07
C GLN A 72 -6.59 -4.02 -11.70
N SER A 73 -7.44 -4.59 -10.85
CA SER A 73 -8.70 -3.93 -10.49
C SER A 73 -8.46 -2.71 -9.60
N LEU A 74 -9.08 -1.59 -9.95
CA LEU A 74 -8.96 -0.33 -9.22
C LEU A 74 -10.07 -0.12 -8.18
N ASP A 75 -11.09 -0.99 -8.15
CA ASP A 75 -12.19 -0.96 -7.18
C ASP A 75 -11.86 -1.64 -5.84
N THR A 76 -10.64 -2.16 -5.70
CA THR A 76 -10.10 -2.82 -4.51
C THR A 76 -8.80 -2.16 -4.03
N LEU A 77 -8.49 -2.33 -2.75
CA LEU A 77 -7.25 -1.86 -2.12
C LEU A 77 -6.12 -2.91 -2.19
N LEU A 78 -6.38 -4.09 -2.74
CA LEU A 78 -5.43 -5.19 -2.82
C LEU A 78 -4.56 -5.11 -4.08
N GLY A 79 -3.27 -5.46 -3.96
CA GLY A 79 -2.28 -5.38 -5.04
C GLY A 79 -1.91 -3.95 -5.39
N LYS A 80 -1.77 -3.09 -4.37
CA LYS A 80 -1.63 -1.64 -4.48
C LYS A 80 -0.51 -1.10 -3.59
N LEU A 81 0.01 0.06 -3.96
CA LEU A 81 0.61 0.99 -3.01
C LEU A 81 -0.44 2.07 -2.75
N LEU A 82 -0.90 2.18 -1.50
CA LEU A 82 -1.87 3.19 -1.09
C LEU A 82 -1.15 4.44 -0.56
N ARG A 83 -1.82 5.59 -0.62
CA ARG A 83 -1.36 6.85 -0.02
C ARG A 83 -2.53 7.60 0.62
N ILE A 84 -2.45 7.84 1.93
CA ILE A 84 -3.49 8.51 2.72
C ILE A 84 -2.90 9.62 3.61
N ASP A 85 -3.71 10.60 4.00
CA ASP A 85 -3.32 11.63 4.97
C ASP A 85 -3.98 11.35 6.34
N VAL A 86 -3.15 11.10 7.35
CA VAL A 86 -3.58 10.78 8.72
C VAL A 86 -3.34 11.92 9.71
N ARG A 87 -2.93 13.11 9.23
CA ARG A 87 -2.45 14.21 10.09
C ARG A 87 -3.56 15.18 10.51
N GLN A 88 -4.68 15.18 9.79
CA GLN A 88 -5.73 16.20 9.96
C GLN A 88 -6.96 15.71 10.74
N THR A 89 -7.11 14.40 10.93
CA THR A 89 -8.33 13.78 11.48
C THR A 89 -7.99 12.61 12.38
N SER A 90 -8.95 12.17 13.21
CA SER A 90 -8.86 10.89 13.94
C SER A 90 -9.00 9.65 13.02
N THR A 91 -9.34 9.85 11.74
CA THR A 91 -9.34 8.82 10.69
C THR A 91 -8.26 9.15 9.65
N TYR A 92 -8.60 9.17 8.36
CA TYR A 92 -7.73 9.65 7.29
C TYR A 92 -8.54 10.45 6.26
N THR A 93 -7.83 11.28 5.49
CA THR A 93 -8.35 11.94 4.29
C THR A 93 -7.60 11.46 3.05
N ILE A 94 -8.18 11.67 1.88
CA ILE A 94 -7.54 11.37 0.60
C ILE A 94 -6.70 12.59 0.18
N PRO A 95 -5.38 12.41 -0.05
CA PRO A 95 -4.57 13.45 -0.68
C PRO A 95 -5.16 13.87 -2.02
N SER A 96 -5.43 15.17 -2.21
CA SER A 96 -5.90 15.67 -3.51
C SER A 96 -4.99 15.33 -4.69
N PRO A 97 -3.65 15.18 -4.54
CA PRO A 97 -2.79 14.74 -5.63
C PRO A 97 -2.85 13.23 -5.92
N ASN A 98 -3.71 12.44 -5.27
CA ASN A 98 -3.85 11.03 -5.62
C ASN A 98 -4.43 10.86 -7.03
N PRO A 99 -3.90 9.90 -7.81
CA PRO A 99 -4.18 9.78 -9.24
C PRO A 99 -5.63 9.38 -9.57
N PHE A 100 -6.35 8.74 -8.64
CA PHE A 100 -7.68 8.18 -8.89
C PHE A 100 -8.83 8.92 -8.16
N THR A 101 -8.57 10.11 -7.62
CA THR A 101 -9.56 10.90 -6.84
C THR A 101 -10.84 11.25 -7.60
N GLN A 102 -10.78 11.36 -8.92
CA GLN A 102 -11.90 11.73 -9.79
C GLN A 102 -12.31 10.62 -10.76
N THR A 103 -11.78 9.40 -10.58
CA THR A 103 -12.09 8.28 -11.47
C THR A 103 -13.21 7.43 -10.88
N MET A 104 -14.31 7.32 -11.63
CA MET A 104 -15.45 6.49 -11.25
C MET A 104 -15.03 5.03 -11.07
N ASN A 105 -15.65 4.34 -10.10
CA ASN A 105 -15.40 2.93 -9.80
C ASN A 105 -13.94 2.61 -9.44
N THR A 106 -13.26 3.54 -8.78
CA THR A 106 -11.90 3.34 -8.26
C THR A 106 -11.82 3.69 -6.78
N ARG A 107 -10.82 3.14 -6.10
CA ARG A 107 -10.47 3.48 -4.73
C ARG A 107 -9.52 4.68 -4.73
N PRO A 108 -9.95 5.84 -4.18
CA PRO A 108 -9.14 7.06 -4.22
C PRO A 108 -7.86 6.99 -3.35
N GLU A 109 -7.74 5.99 -2.49
CA GLU A 109 -6.53 5.69 -1.69
C GLU A 109 -5.37 5.20 -2.56
N ILE A 110 -5.63 4.69 -3.77
CA ILE A 110 -4.61 4.09 -4.63
C ILE A 110 -3.62 5.16 -5.10
N TRP A 111 -2.34 4.92 -4.84
CA TRP A 111 -1.23 5.66 -5.44
C TRP A 111 -0.60 4.92 -6.62
N ALA A 112 -0.44 3.60 -6.54
CA ALA A 112 -0.03 2.77 -7.67
C ALA A 112 -0.68 1.39 -7.61
N TYR A 113 -0.71 0.68 -8.74
CA TYR A 113 -1.39 -0.60 -8.88
C TYR A 113 -0.58 -1.58 -9.73
N GLY A 114 -1.11 -2.80 -9.90
CA GLY A 114 -0.42 -3.86 -10.61
C GLY A 114 0.74 -4.46 -9.80
N LEU A 115 0.63 -4.45 -8.47
CA LEU A 115 1.61 -5.08 -7.57
C LEU A 115 1.07 -6.41 -7.07
N ARG A 116 1.96 -7.36 -6.79
CA ARG A 116 1.59 -8.67 -6.24
C ARG A 116 1.69 -8.69 -4.73
N ASN A 117 2.89 -8.42 -4.21
CA ASN A 117 3.16 -8.38 -2.79
C ASN A 117 4.27 -7.35 -2.50
N PRO A 118 3.92 -6.05 -2.45
CA PRO A 118 4.85 -4.96 -2.17
C PRO A 118 5.17 -4.90 -0.67
N TRP A 119 5.77 -5.97 -0.14
CA TRP A 119 5.98 -6.16 1.30
C TRP A 119 6.99 -5.18 1.87
N ARG A 120 7.91 -4.67 1.04
CA ARG A 120 8.93 -3.70 1.43
C ARG A 120 9.11 -2.62 0.36
N PHE A 121 9.21 -1.36 0.78
CA PHE A 121 9.60 -0.23 -0.06
C PHE A 121 10.47 0.75 0.75
N SER A 122 11.10 1.70 0.09
CA SER A 122 11.87 2.74 0.77
C SER A 122 11.91 3.99 -0.08
N PHE A 123 11.81 5.13 0.59
CA PHE A 123 12.22 6.40 0.03
C PHE A 123 13.71 6.60 0.26
N ASP A 124 14.43 7.00 -0.78
CA ASP A 124 15.79 7.53 -0.65
C ASP A 124 15.75 8.84 0.15
N ARG A 125 16.63 8.96 1.13
CA ARG A 125 16.62 10.12 2.05
C ARG A 125 17.20 11.39 1.44
N ALA A 126 18.07 11.26 0.43
CA ALA A 126 18.73 12.38 -0.21
C ALA A 126 17.91 12.90 -1.39
N THR A 127 17.32 12.00 -2.18
CA THR A 127 16.59 12.36 -3.41
C THR A 127 15.09 12.35 -3.23
N GLY A 128 14.56 11.46 -2.37
CA GLY A 128 13.12 11.20 -2.28
C GLY A 128 12.61 10.16 -3.27
N ASP A 129 13.49 9.52 -4.03
CA ASP A 129 13.09 8.48 -4.96
C ASP A 129 12.51 7.29 -4.21
N LEU A 130 11.52 6.64 -4.80
CA LEU A 130 10.84 5.50 -4.22
C LEU A 130 11.30 4.21 -4.92
N ALA A 131 11.81 3.27 -4.14
CA ALA A 131 12.05 1.89 -4.57
C ALA A 131 11.07 0.95 -3.88
N ILE A 132 10.40 0.08 -4.64
CA ILE A 132 9.37 -0.85 -4.15
C ILE A 132 9.84 -2.28 -4.46
N GLY A 133 10.07 -3.07 -3.43
CA GLY A 133 10.29 -4.51 -3.55
C GLY A 133 8.95 -5.23 -3.67
N ASN A 134 8.75 -5.93 -4.79
CA ASN A 134 7.54 -6.67 -5.11
C ASN A 134 7.88 -8.15 -5.35
N VAL A 135 7.32 -9.05 -4.53
CA VAL A 135 7.56 -10.49 -4.66
C VAL A 135 6.66 -11.03 -5.77
N GLY A 136 7.25 -11.52 -6.88
CA GLY A 136 6.51 -12.19 -7.97
C GLY A 136 6.01 -13.59 -7.59
N ALA A 137 5.30 -14.26 -8.48
CA ALA A 137 4.64 -15.53 -8.16
C ALA A 137 5.49 -16.76 -8.42
N ILE A 138 6.25 -16.81 -9.52
CA ILE A 138 6.99 -18.03 -9.89
C ILE A 138 8.49 -17.78 -10.00
N CYS A 139 8.91 -16.87 -10.89
CA CYS A 139 10.31 -16.83 -11.34
C CYS A 139 11.03 -15.52 -11.02
N TYR A 140 10.31 -14.40 -10.87
CA TYR A 140 10.92 -13.07 -10.84
C TYR A 140 10.42 -12.25 -9.66
N GLU A 141 11.34 -11.82 -8.81
CA GLU A 141 11.10 -10.71 -7.89
C GLU A 141 11.49 -9.40 -8.55
N GLU A 142 10.83 -8.31 -8.19
CA GLU A 142 11.00 -7.00 -8.82
C GLU A 142 11.43 -5.93 -7.82
N ILE A 143 12.31 -5.04 -8.27
CA ILE A 143 12.49 -3.71 -7.68
C ILE A 143 11.91 -2.69 -8.66
N ASN A 144 10.79 -2.11 -8.27
CA ASN A 144 10.10 -1.07 -9.02
C ASN A 144 10.58 0.31 -8.55
N PHE A 145 10.76 1.25 -9.47
CA PHE A 145 11.33 2.58 -9.18
C PHE A 145 10.41 3.71 -9.63
N GLU A 146 10.28 4.73 -8.79
CA GLU A 146 9.62 5.99 -9.12
C GLU A 146 10.51 7.16 -8.69
N PRO A 147 10.75 8.15 -9.58
CA PRO A 147 11.48 9.34 -9.19
C PRO A 147 10.70 10.15 -8.16
N ALA A 148 11.42 10.90 -7.33
CA ALA A 148 10.81 11.84 -6.40
C ALA A 148 9.83 12.79 -7.11
N GLY A 149 8.65 12.98 -6.51
CA GLY A 149 7.60 13.84 -7.08
C GLY A 149 6.80 13.19 -8.22
N ALA A 150 7.00 11.89 -8.51
CA ALA A 150 6.13 11.16 -9.42
C ALA A 150 4.65 11.33 -9.02
N PRO A 151 3.73 11.54 -9.99
CA PRO A 151 2.31 11.77 -9.71
C PRO A 151 1.58 10.52 -9.19
N GLY A 152 2.23 9.36 -9.19
CA GLY A 152 1.59 8.06 -9.01
C GLY A 152 0.82 7.64 -10.26
N GLY A 153 -0.02 6.62 -10.11
CA GLY A 153 -0.88 6.05 -11.14
C GLY A 153 -0.23 4.96 -11.96
N ARG A 154 1.02 4.58 -11.66
CA ARG A 154 1.73 3.54 -12.40
C ARG A 154 1.09 2.17 -12.21
N ASN A 155 0.96 1.45 -13.31
CA ASN A 155 0.65 0.03 -13.36
C ASN A 155 1.96 -0.77 -13.44
N TYR A 156 2.24 -1.59 -12.44
CA TYR A 156 3.41 -2.47 -12.41
C TYR A 156 3.18 -3.82 -13.08
N GLY A 157 1.98 -4.06 -13.63
CA GLY A 157 1.73 -5.16 -14.56
C GLY A 157 1.15 -6.43 -13.96
N TRP A 158 1.35 -6.71 -12.68
CA TRP A 158 0.76 -7.90 -12.06
C TRP A 158 -0.78 -7.85 -12.16
N ARG A 159 -1.47 -8.88 -12.62
CA ARG A 159 -1.03 -10.27 -12.90
C ARG A 159 -0.69 -10.60 -14.34
N LEU A 160 -0.69 -9.61 -15.21
CA LEU A 160 -0.48 -9.78 -16.65
C LEU A 160 0.99 -10.09 -16.98
N MET A 161 1.92 -9.74 -16.09
CA MET A 161 3.35 -10.01 -16.24
C MET A 161 4.06 -10.19 -14.90
N GLU A 162 5.21 -10.88 -14.94
CA GLU A 162 6.25 -10.91 -13.92
C GLU A 162 7.58 -10.40 -14.52
N GLY A 163 8.08 -9.29 -13.98
CA GLY A 163 9.18 -8.55 -14.56
C GLY A 163 8.81 -8.06 -15.97
N PHE A 164 9.57 -8.51 -16.96
CA PHE A 164 9.35 -8.20 -18.38
C PHE A 164 8.65 -9.33 -19.16
N HIS A 165 8.04 -10.30 -18.47
CA HIS A 165 7.51 -11.52 -19.09
C HIS A 165 6.01 -11.67 -18.82
N SER A 166 5.23 -11.91 -19.88
CA SER A 166 3.77 -12.15 -19.85
C SER A 166 3.42 -13.63 -19.85
#